data_AF-A0A1V4VD89-F1
#
_entry.id   AF-A0A1V4VD89-F1
#
_cell.length_a   1.000
_cell.length_b   1.000
_cell.length_c   1.000
_cell.angle_alpha   90.00
_cell.angle_beta   90.00
_cell.angle_gamma   90.00
#
_symmetry.space_group_name_H-M   'P 1'
#
loop_
_entity.id
_entity.type
_entity.pdbx_description
1 polymer ?
#
loop_
_entity_poly.entity_id
_entity_poly.type
_entity_poly.pdbx_seq_one_letter_code
_entity_poly.pdbx_strand_id
1 'polypeptide(L)'
;MDQARIEVELNLLLLKIAEIQKSVDEGVEVLREEGKLPGELEGIVDKVMREVDSWTDQCTAPAETPPILLRRMQVQMERLARIERLIEDLRR
;
A
#
# COMPACT_ATOMS: atom_id res chain seq x y z
N MET A 1 6.04 -0.71 -25.14
CA MET A 1 5.27 0.25 -24.33
C MET A 1 6.07 1.53 -24.30
N ASP A 2 5.52 2.68 -24.67
CA ASP A 2 6.26 3.94 -24.59
C ASP A 2 6.40 4.39 -23.12
N GLN A 3 7.40 5.22 -22.84
CA GLN A 3 7.71 5.68 -21.49
C GLN A 3 6.54 6.44 -20.86
N ALA A 4 5.85 7.28 -21.65
CA ALA A 4 4.71 8.06 -21.19
C ALA A 4 3.57 7.17 -20.65
N ARG A 5 3.28 6.04 -21.31
CA ARG A 5 2.28 5.08 -20.84
C ARG A 5 2.66 4.43 -19.51
N ILE A 6 3.94 4.11 -19.31
CA ILE A 6 4.44 3.52 -18.06
C ILE A 6 4.32 4.53 -16.91
N GLU A 7 4.64 5.79 -17.17
CA GLU A 7 4.51 6.87 -16.18
C GLU A 7 3.04 7.10 -15.79
N VAL A 8 2.12 7.08 -16.75
CA VAL A 8 0.67 7.15 -16.46
C VAL A 8 0.21 5.97 -15.61
N GLU A 9 0.63 4.74 -15.95
CA GLU A 9 0.27 3.54 -15.19
C GLU A 9 0.83 3.60 -13.76
N LEU A 10 2.07 4.06 -13.59
CA LEU A 10 2.69 4.25 -12.28
C LEU A 10 1.92 5.28 -11.46
N ASN A 11 1.53 6.41 -12.04
CA ASN A 11 0.76 7.44 -11.34
C ASN A 11 -0.62 6.93 -10.87
N LEU A 12 -1.34 6.20 -11.73
CA LEU A 12 -2.62 5.58 -11.36
C LEU A 12 -2.45 4.56 -10.23
N LEU A 13 -1.35 3.82 -10.25
CA LEU A 13 -1.04 2.84 -9.22
C LEU A 13 -0.70 3.48 -7.88
N LEU A 14 0.05 4.59 -7.88
CA LEU A 14 0.34 5.38 -6.68
C LEU A 14 -0.93 5.95 -6.05
N LEU A 15 -1.86 6.46 -6.87
CA LEU A 15 -3.18 6.91 -6.41
C LEU A 15 -3.94 5.78 -5.70
N LYS A 16 -4.01 4.60 -6.33
CA LYS A 16 -4.70 3.44 -5.76
C LYS A 16 -4.03 2.94 -4.47
N ILE A 17 -2.71 3.00 -4.38
CA ILE A 17 -1.98 2.66 -3.15
C ILE A 17 -2.37 3.60 -2.02
N ALA A 18 -2.41 4.91 -2.27
CA ALA A 18 -2.81 5.89 -1.27
C ALA A 18 -4.26 5.66 -0.77
N GLU A 19 -5.17 5.28 -1.66
CA GLU A 19 -6.55 4.91 -1.29
C GLU A 19 -6.58 3.69 -0.35
N ILE A 20 -5.83 2.63 -0.66
CA ILE A 20 -5.78 1.43 0.16
C ILE A 20 -5.09 1.72 1.50
N GLN A 21 -4.01 2.50 1.52
CA GLN A 21 -3.33 2.89 2.77
C GLN A 21 -4.30 3.58 3.72
N LYS A 22 -5.09 4.53 3.23
CA LYS A 22 -6.12 5.20 4.02
C LYS A 22 -7.19 4.23 4.56
N SER A 23 -7.68 3.32 3.70
CA SER A 23 -8.64 2.28 4.07
C SER A 23 -8.11 1.36 5.17
N VAL A 24 -6.82 0.98 5.08
CA VAL A 24 -6.11 0.18 6.07
C VAL A 24 -5.94 0.94 7.38
N ASP A 25 -5.56 2.22 7.36
CA ASP A 25 -5.40 3.03 8.56
C ASP A 25 -6.72 3.19 9.32
N GLU A 26 -7.78 3.63 8.62
CA GLU A 26 -9.13 3.69 9.18
C GLU A 26 -9.58 2.30 9.69
N GLY A 27 -9.22 1.27 8.91
CA GLY A 27 -9.23 -0.15 9.21
C GLY A 27 -8.82 -0.51 10.63
N VAL A 28 -7.54 -0.29 10.87
CA VAL A 28 -6.80 -0.59 12.08
C VAL A 28 -7.32 0.24 13.25
N GLU A 29 -7.58 1.54 13.07
CA GLU A 29 -8.09 2.39 14.16
C GLU A 29 -9.41 1.85 14.72
N VAL A 30 -10.37 1.51 13.86
CA VAL A 30 -11.65 0.91 14.29
C VAL A 30 -11.43 -0.40 15.05
N LEU A 31 -10.60 -1.31 14.52
CA LEU A 31 -10.33 -2.58 15.19
C LEU A 31 -9.62 -2.39 16.53
N ARG A 32 -8.76 -1.36 16.65
CA ARG A 32 -8.08 -1.00 17.89
C ARG A 32 -9.06 -0.48 18.93
N GLU A 33 -9.94 0.45 18.54
CA GLU A 33 -10.99 1.00 19.41
C GLU A 33 -11.97 -0.07 19.89
N GLU A 34 -12.30 -1.04 19.03
CA GLU A 34 -13.15 -2.18 19.38
C GLU A 34 -12.43 -3.28 20.19
N GLY A 35 -11.12 -3.17 20.39
CA GLY A 35 -10.31 -4.18 21.08
C GLY A 35 -10.19 -5.51 20.32
N LYS A 36 -10.41 -5.50 19.00
CA LYS A 36 -10.39 -6.67 18.11
C LYS A 36 -9.11 -6.80 17.30
N LEU A 37 -8.23 -5.79 17.30
CA LEU A 37 -6.99 -5.78 16.54
C LEU A 37 -5.99 -6.81 17.12
N PRO A 38 -5.63 -7.87 16.38
CA PRO A 38 -4.59 -8.79 16.82
C PRO A 38 -3.23 -8.08 16.80
N GLY A 39 -2.45 -8.20 17.88
CA GLY A 39 -1.13 -7.53 17.97
C GLY A 39 -0.14 -7.93 16.88
N GLU A 40 -0.20 -9.18 16.39
CA GLU A 40 0.60 -9.62 15.24
C GLU A 40 0.20 -8.90 13.94
N LEU A 41 -1.10 -8.66 13.75
CA LEU A 41 -1.61 -7.93 12.59
C LEU A 41 -1.16 -6.47 12.61
N GLU A 42 -1.23 -5.81 13.76
CA GLU A 42 -0.76 -4.43 13.94
C GLU A 42 0.72 -4.27 13.52
N GLY A 43 1.59 -5.17 13.99
CA GLY A 43 3.01 -5.17 13.60
C GLY A 43 3.23 -5.45 12.10
N ILE A 44 2.40 -6.29 11.47
CA ILE A 44 2.45 -6.54 10.02
C ILE A 44 2.03 -5.30 9.24
N VAL A 45 0.94 -4.64 9.65
CA VAL A 45 0.44 -3.42 9.01
C VAL A 45 1.50 -2.33 9.05
N ASP A 46 2.02 -2.02 10.24
CA ASP A 46 3.05 -1.00 10.43
C ASP A 46 4.27 -1.23 9.53
N LYS A 47 4.73 -2.48 9.44
CA LYS A 47 5.87 -2.84 8.60
C LYS A 47 5.55 -2.62 7.12
N VAL A 48 4.41 -3.08 6.65
CA VAL A 48 4.04 -2.96 5.23
C VAL A 48 3.80 -1.51 4.84
N MET A 49 3.14 -0.71 5.69
CA MET A 49 2.93 0.71 5.46
C MET A 49 4.25 1.47 5.29
N ARG A 50 5.20 1.28 6.21
CA ARG A 50 6.54 1.90 6.11
C ARG A 50 7.31 1.48 4.86
N GLU A 51 7.22 0.21 4.48
CA GLU A 51 7.86 -0.28 3.26
C GLU A 51 7.21 0.35 2.01
N VAL A 52 5.87 0.46 1.98
CA VAL A 52 5.17 1.13 0.87
C VAL A 52 5.57 2.58 0.77
N ASP A 53 5.58 3.33 1.88
CA ASP A 53 5.97 4.75 1.89
C ASP A 53 7.39 4.94 1.34
N SER A 54 8.33 4.09 1.78
CA SER A 54 9.71 4.10 1.28
C SER A 54 9.80 3.87 -0.24
N TRP A 55 8.94 3.02 -0.80
CA TRP A 55 8.88 2.79 -2.25
C TRP A 55 8.17 3.92 -3.00
N THR A 56 7.12 4.50 -2.42
CA THR A 56 6.42 5.66 -2.97
C THR A 56 7.36 6.86 -3.08
N ASP A 57 8.19 7.11 -2.05
CA ASP A 57 9.21 8.16 -2.09
C ASP A 57 10.19 7.95 -3.25
N GLN A 58 10.62 6.71 -3.48
CA GLN A 58 11.52 6.37 -4.59
C GLN A 58 10.89 6.58 -5.97
N CYS A 59 9.56 6.56 -6.09
CA CYS A 59 8.88 6.88 -7.35
C CYS A 59 9.02 8.34 -7.75
N THR A 60 9.36 9.22 -6.81
CA THR A 60 9.65 10.64 -7.05
C THR A 60 11.15 10.94 -7.13
N ALA A 61 11.99 9.94 -6.85
CA ALA A 61 13.45 10.06 -6.87
C ALA A 61 14.02 9.75 -8.27
N PRO A 62 15.12 10.40 -8.68
CA PRO A 62 15.73 10.21 -10.00
C PRO A 62 16.54 8.91 -10.15
N ALA A 63 16.52 8.03 -9.15
CA ALA A 63 17.45 6.90 -9.04
C ALA A 63 17.01 5.64 -9.82
N GLU A 64 15.70 5.44 -10.03
CA GLU A 64 15.17 4.22 -10.66
C GLU A 64 14.40 4.52 -11.94
N THR A 65 14.38 3.53 -12.85
CA THR A 65 13.62 3.66 -14.10
C THR A 65 12.12 3.41 -13.88
N PRO A 66 11.21 4.13 -14.55
CA PRO A 66 9.77 3.96 -14.40
C PRO A 66 9.24 2.51 -14.51
N PRO A 67 9.78 1.63 -15.39
CA PRO A 67 9.33 0.23 -15.46
C PRO A 67 9.64 -0.58 -14.20
N ILE A 68 10.80 -0.34 -13.57
CA ILE A 68 11.20 -1.04 -12.33
C ILE A 68 10.30 -0.57 -11.19
N LEU A 69 10.08 0.74 -11.08
CA LEU A 69 9.20 1.35 -10.09
C LEU A 69 7.76 0.82 -10.24
N LEU A 70 7.23 0.79 -11.47
CA LEU A 70 5.90 0.23 -11.74
C LEU A 70 5.77 -1.20 -11.25
N ARG A 71 6.74 -2.06 -11.56
CA ARG A 71 6.69 -3.46 -11.11
C ARG A 71 6.74 -3.58 -9.58
N ARG A 72 7.56 -2.78 -8.92
CA ARG A 72 7.66 -2.78 -7.45
C ARG A 72 6.38 -2.27 -6.79
N MET A 73 5.79 -1.20 -7.31
CA MET A 73 4.53 -0.68 -6.80
C MET A 73 3.38 -1.66 -6.99
N GLN A 74 3.37 -2.46 -8.07
CA GLN A 74 2.34 -3.50 -8.25
C GLN A 74 2.38 -4.54 -7.12
N VAL A 75 3.59 -4.93 -6.69
CA VAL A 75 3.78 -5.85 -5.57
C VAL A 75 3.33 -5.22 -4.25
N GLN A 76 3.65 -3.94 -4.02
CA GLN A 76 3.22 -3.26 -2.79
C GLN A 76 1.70 -3.09 -2.72
N MET A 77 1.05 -2.73 -3.84
CA MET A 77 -0.41 -2.69 -3.95
C MET A 77 -1.05 -4.03 -3.58
N GLU A 78 -0.53 -5.15 -4.10
CA GLU A 78 -1.07 -6.48 -3.75
C GLU A 78 -0.90 -6.82 -2.26
N ARG A 79 0.20 -6.40 -1.63
CA ARG A 79 0.43 -6.59 -0.20
C ARG A 79 -0.57 -5.80 0.63
N LEU A 80 -0.78 -4.53 0.29
CA LEU A 80 -1.76 -3.68 0.94
C LEU A 80 -3.19 -4.20 0.76
N ALA A 81 -3.57 -4.59 -0.46
CA ALA A 81 -4.89 -5.15 -0.74
C ALA A 81 -5.16 -6.46 0.03
N ARG A 82 -4.12 -7.24 0.36
CA ARG A 82 -4.27 -8.41 1.25
C ARG A 82 -4.55 -8.00 2.68
N ILE A 83 -3.88 -6.98 3.19
CA ILE A 83 -4.09 -6.43 4.53
C ILE A 83 -5.49 -5.83 4.66
N GLU A 84 -5.91 -5.03 3.68
CA GLU A 84 -7.24 -4.43 3.62
C GLU A 84 -8.33 -5.50 3.75
N ARG A 85 -8.24 -6.58 2.98
CA ARG A 85 -9.19 -7.70 3.08
C ARG A 85 -9.19 -8.36 4.47
N LEU A 86 -8.04 -8.56 5.09
CA LEU A 86 -7.96 -9.14 6.45
C LEU A 86 -8.65 -8.23 7.48
N ILE A 87 -8.46 -6.92 7.34
CA ILE A 87 -9.14 -5.93 8.20
C ILE A 87 -10.65 -5.95 7.97
N GLU A 88 -11.10 -5.97 6.72
CA GLU A 88 -12.53 -6.09 6.38
C GLU A 88 -13.15 -7.36 6.95
N ASP A 89 -12.44 -8.50 6.89
CA ASP A 89 -12.90 -9.77 7.43
C ASP A 89 -13.03 -9.74 8.96
N LEU A 90 -12.13 -9.04 9.66
CA LEU A 90 -12.17 -8.88 11.12
C LEU A 90 -13.26 -7.92 11.62
N ARG A 91 -13.75 -7.04 10.74
CA ARG A 91 -14.84 -6.09 11.04
C ARG A 91 -16.23 -6.73 10.95
N ARG A 92 -16.36 -7.88 10.28
CA ARG A 92 -17.63 -8.62 10.13
C ARG A 92 -17.98 -9.41 11.38
#